data_AF-R9PPX2-F1
#
_entry.id   AF-R9PPX2-F1
#
_cell.length_a   1.000
_cell.length_b   1.000
_cell.length_c   1.000
_cell.angle_alpha   90.00
_cell.angle_beta   90.00
_cell.angle_gamma   90.00
#
_symmetry.space_group_name_H-M   'P 1'
#
loop_
_entity.id
_entity.type
_entity.pdbx_description
1 polymer ?
#
loop_
_entity_poly.entity_id
_entity_poly.type
_entity_poly.pdbx_seq_one_letter_code
_entity_poly.pdbx_strand_id
1 'polypeptide(L)'
;MKIAVFGAGALCLVAFSSNANPELGVMVGSDNGISAQFNDIRVNLGLNDFSLSGDKIIGFPEQQYFYYGFGGKWSDHHHHKLGARAVFGAHTVVDKFRFFAELQPIVYVIDDLEVKLEASAGVRYMF
;
A
#
# COMPACT_ATOMS: atom_id res chain seq x y z
N MET A 1 10.19 39.38 -25.82
CA MET A 1 9.00 38.83 -25.12
C MET A 1 9.07 37.31 -25.26
N LYS A 2 9.42 36.53 -24.22
CA LYS A 2 8.51 35.92 -23.21
C LYS A 2 7.39 35.10 -23.90
N ILE A 3 7.17 33.78 -23.72
CA ILE A 3 7.35 32.81 -22.62
C ILE A 3 7.34 31.39 -23.24
N ALA A 4 8.40 30.61 -23.12
CA ALA A 4 8.54 29.37 -22.31
C ALA A 4 7.32 28.40 -22.28
N VAL A 5 7.36 27.36 -23.12
CA VAL A 5 6.56 26.14 -22.97
C VAL A 5 7.39 25.17 -22.11
N PHE A 6 7.18 25.19 -20.80
CA PHE A 6 7.80 24.23 -19.87
C PHE A 6 6.93 22.98 -19.76
N GLY A 7 7.50 21.85 -20.18
CA GLY A 7 7.57 20.68 -19.31
C GLY A 7 6.37 19.73 -19.27
N ALA A 8 5.93 19.21 -20.42
CA ALA A 8 5.23 17.92 -20.49
C ALA A 8 6.25 16.76 -20.38
N GLY A 9 6.97 16.68 -19.26
CA GLY A 9 8.09 15.75 -19.11
C GLY A 9 8.43 15.48 -17.66
N ALA A 10 7.56 14.77 -16.94
CA ALA A 10 7.85 14.25 -15.61
C ALA A 10 7.09 12.94 -15.31
N LEU A 11 6.88 12.10 -16.33
CA LEU A 11 6.14 10.84 -16.19
C LEU A 11 6.72 9.76 -17.11
N CYS A 12 8.04 9.56 -17.02
CA CYS A 12 8.65 8.30 -17.45
C CYS A 12 10.09 8.25 -16.98
N LEU A 13 10.56 7.04 -16.62
CA LEU A 13 11.92 6.68 -16.23
C LEU A 13 12.24 6.77 -14.73
N VAL A 14 11.46 6.04 -13.93
CA VAL A 14 12.08 5.35 -12.79
C VAL A 14 12.48 3.96 -13.27
N ALA A 15 13.68 3.88 -13.84
CA ALA A 15 14.31 2.61 -14.20
C ALA A 15 14.80 1.94 -12.90
N PHE A 16 13.92 1.21 -12.24
CA PHE A 16 14.30 0.35 -11.12
C PHE A 16 14.87 -0.96 -11.66
N SER A 17 16.19 -0.98 -11.89
CA SER A 17 16.97 -2.23 -11.96
C SER A 17 17.13 -2.79 -10.54
N SER A 18 16.05 -3.32 -9.98
CA SER A 18 16.09 -4.14 -8.78
C SER A 18 15.58 -5.52 -9.15
N ASN A 19 16.18 -6.58 -8.59
CA ASN A 19 15.54 -7.90 -8.54
C ASN A 19 14.23 -7.73 -7.76
N ALA A 20 13.16 -7.38 -8.49
CA ALA A 20 11.84 -7.27 -7.92
C ALA A 20 11.43 -8.69 -7.58
N ASN A 21 11.07 -8.94 -6.33
CA ASN A 21 10.26 -10.10 -5.96
C ASN A 21 8.81 -9.63 -6.02
N PRO A 22 8.17 -9.57 -7.20
CA PRO A 22 6.80 -9.13 -7.27
C PRO A 22 5.92 -10.14 -6.55
N GLU A 23 4.97 -9.64 -5.79
CA GLU A 23 3.94 -10.45 -5.16
C GLU A 23 2.58 -9.91 -5.58
N LEU A 24 1.65 -10.80 -5.92
CA LEU A 24 0.27 -10.44 -6.25
C LEU A 24 -0.69 -11.28 -5.43
N GLY A 25 -1.74 -10.66 -4.92
CA GLY A 25 -2.61 -11.34 -3.99
C GLY A 25 -3.95 -10.66 -3.79
N VAL A 26 -4.71 -11.26 -2.89
CA VAL A 26 -6.01 -10.77 -2.45
C VAL A 26 -5.98 -10.47 -0.97
N MET A 27 -6.76 -9.49 -0.56
CA MET A 27 -6.92 -9.06 0.82
C MET A 27 -8.40 -9.00 1.18
N VAL A 28 -8.71 -9.34 2.42
CA VAL A 28 -10.03 -9.28 3.03
C VAL A 28 -9.96 -8.55 4.37
N GLY A 29 -11.01 -7.81 4.73
CA GLY A 29 -11.08 -7.04 5.97
C GLY A 29 -11.78 -5.70 5.76
N SER A 30 -11.16 -4.61 6.20
CA SER A 30 -11.65 -3.24 6.00
C SER A 30 -11.64 -2.83 4.53
N ASP A 31 -10.58 -3.17 3.80
CA ASP A 31 -10.51 -3.03 2.35
C ASP A 31 -10.43 -4.42 1.72
N ASN A 32 -11.57 -4.96 1.25
CA ASN A 32 -11.54 -6.17 0.43
C ASN A 32 -11.02 -5.83 -0.96
N GLY A 33 -10.04 -6.57 -1.48
CA GLY A 33 -9.53 -6.31 -2.82
C GLY A 33 -8.22 -6.99 -3.17
N ILE A 34 -7.41 -6.30 -3.97
CA ILE A 34 -6.19 -6.83 -4.57
C ILE A 34 -4.98 -6.12 -3.96
N SER A 35 -3.90 -6.87 -3.72
CA SER A 35 -2.64 -6.37 -3.20
C SER A 35 -1.50 -6.75 -4.13
N ALA A 36 -0.67 -5.78 -4.49
CA ALA A 36 0.54 -5.97 -5.26
C ALA A 36 1.74 -5.44 -4.48
N GLN A 37 2.84 -6.19 -4.41
CA GLN A 37 4.06 -5.75 -3.76
C GLN A 37 5.24 -5.87 -4.73
N PHE A 38 6.06 -4.83 -4.79
CA PHE A 38 7.29 -4.77 -5.56
C PHE A 38 8.39 -4.28 -4.61
N ASN A 39 9.23 -5.20 -4.14
CA ASN A 39 10.21 -4.96 -3.07
C ASN A 39 9.56 -4.41 -1.80
N ASP A 40 9.99 -3.22 -1.40
CA ASP A 40 9.52 -2.51 -0.24
C ASP A 40 8.26 -1.70 -0.53
N ILE A 41 7.78 -1.63 -1.79
CA ILE A 41 6.61 -0.84 -2.14
C ILE A 41 5.42 -1.77 -2.31
N ARG A 42 4.33 -1.47 -1.60
CA ARG A 42 3.07 -2.19 -1.71
C ARG A 42 1.98 -1.25 -2.18
N VAL A 43 1.18 -1.73 -3.12
CA VAL A 43 0.00 -1.05 -3.66
C VAL A 43 -1.21 -1.93 -3.41
N ASN A 44 -2.26 -1.34 -2.85
CA ASN A 44 -3.52 -2.05 -2.59
C ASN A 44 -4.68 -1.34 -3.28
N LEU A 45 -5.58 -2.13 -3.85
CA LEU A 45 -6.82 -1.68 -4.48
C LEU A 45 -8.00 -2.29 -3.73
N GLY A 46 -8.73 -1.46 -2.99
CA GLY A 46 -10.00 -1.83 -2.35
C GLY A 46 -11.15 -1.78 -3.36
N LEU A 47 -11.96 -2.84 -3.39
CA LEU A 47 -13.08 -3.02 -4.32
C LEU A 47 -14.45 -2.79 -3.69
N ASN A 48 -14.62 -3.09 -2.40
CA ASN A 48 -15.90 -2.86 -1.70
C ASN A 48 -16.22 -1.37 -1.63
N ASP A 49 -15.24 -0.60 -1.18
CA ASP A 49 -15.22 0.85 -1.21
C ASP A 49 -13.99 1.23 -2.00
N PHE A 50 -14.17 1.87 -3.15
CA PHE A 50 -13.05 2.13 -4.07
C PHE A 50 -11.96 2.91 -3.34
N SER A 51 -10.82 2.26 -3.15
CA SER A 51 -9.69 2.81 -2.42
C SER A 51 -8.38 2.37 -3.07
N LEU A 52 -7.40 3.27 -3.05
CA LEU A 52 -6.06 3.03 -3.53
C LEU A 52 -5.10 3.39 -2.40
N SER A 53 -4.28 2.44 -1.97
CA SER A 53 -3.21 2.68 -1.00
C SER A 53 -1.85 2.38 -1.59
N GLY A 54 -0.84 3.11 -1.12
CA GLY A 54 0.56 2.90 -1.44
C GLY A 54 1.40 3.00 -0.18
N ASP A 55 2.14 1.95 0.15
CA ASP A 55 2.86 1.77 1.41
C ASP A 55 4.33 1.40 1.16
N LYS A 56 5.26 2.05 1.88
CA LYS A 56 6.66 1.60 2.00
C LYS A 56 6.75 0.65 3.20
N ILE A 57 7.03 -0.62 2.94
CA ILE A 57 7.17 -1.70 3.91
C ILE A 57 8.62 -1.84 4.33
N ILE A 58 8.84 -2.02 5.63
CA ILE A 58 10.13 -2.17 6.28
C ILE A 58 10.05 -3.39 7.19
N GLY A 59 10.96 -4.36 6.97
CA GLY A 59 11.08 -5.53 7.83
C GLY A 59 11.76 -5.17 9.16
N PHE A 60 11.41 -5.89 10.22
CA PHE A 60 12.16 -5.80 11.47
C PHE A 60 13.46 -6.61 11.38
N PRO A 61 14.63 -6.07 11.72
CA PRO A 61 15.91 -6.75 11.58
C PRO A 61 16.00 -8.11 12.29
N GLU A 62 15.32 -8.25 13.43
CA GLU A 62 15.37 -9.45 14.28
C GLU A 62 14.08 -10.28 14.26
N GLN A 63 13.06 -9.85 13.51
CA GLN A 63 11.73 -10.45 13.54
C GLN A 63 11.22 -10.68 12.12
N GLN A 64 11.66 -11.79 11.51
CA GLN A 64 11.38 -12.14 10.11
C GLN A 64 9.88 -12.27 9.77
N TYR A 65 9.03 -12.52 10.75
CA TYR A 65 7.58 -12.67 10.56
C TYR A 65 6.82 -11.36 10.68
N PHE A 66 7.46 -10.29 11.16
CA PHE A 66 6.80 -9.01 11.41
C PHE A 66 7.38 -7.93 10.51
N TYR A 67 6.55 -6.96 10.18
CA TYR A 67 6.96 -5.79 9.42
C TYR A 67 6.10 -4.59 9.83
N TYR A 68 6.62 -3.42 9.51
CA TYR A 68 5.88 -2.18 9.61
C TYR A 68 6.01 -1.39 8.32
N GLY A 69 5.25 -0.32 8.19
CA GLY A 69 5.31 0.52 7.01
C GLY A 69 4.51 1.79 7.18
N PHE A 70 4.64 2.66 6.20
CA PHE A 70 3.89 3.91 6.15
C PHE A 70 3.60 4.28 4.70
N GLY A 71 2.54 5.04 4.51
CA GLY A 71 2.01 5.27 3.18
C GLY A 71 0.89 6.29 3.14
N GLY A 72 0.26 6.34 1.98
CA GLY A 72 -0.97 7.10 1.75
C GLY A 72 -2.12 6.19 1.37
N LYS A 73 -3.34 6.59 1.72
CA LYS A 73 -4.58 6.03 1.19
C LYS A 73 -5.41 7.15 0.57
N TRP A 74 -5.94 6.87 -0.60
CA TRP A 74 -7.00 7.64 -1.21
C TRP A 74 -8.26 6.76 -1.24
N SER A 75 -9.40 7.30 -0.83
CA SER A 75 -10.68 6.60 -0.84
C SER A 75 -11.79 7.51 -1.37
N ASP A 76 -12.66 6.95 -2.20
CA ASP A 76 -13.78 7.65 -2.82
C ASP A 76 -15.07 7.64 -1.97
N HIS A 77 -15.02 7.11 -0.73
CA HIS A 77 -16.22 6.92 0.06
C HIS A 77 -16.73 8.25 0.69
N HIS A 78 -17.88 8.72 0.21
CA HIS A 78 -18.71 9.83 0.69
C HIS A 78 -18.13 11.24 0.85
N HIS A 79 -16.81 11.46 0.84
CA HIS A 79 -16.15 12.79 0.74
C HIS A 79 -14.64 12.59 0.47
N HIS A 80 -14.24 12.25 -0.77
CA HIS A 80 -12.86 11.99 -1.22
C HIS A 80 -11.77 12.18 -0.14
N LYS A 81 -11.37 11.10 0.54
CA LYS A 81 -10.47 11.21 1.70
C LYS A 81 -9.06 10.81 1.31
N LEU A 82 -8.12 11.76 1.45
CA LEU A 82 -6.69 11.46 1.50
C LEU A 82 -6.26 11.33 2.96
N GLY A 83 -5.58 10.23 3.26
CA GLY A 83 -5.08 9.94 4.58
C GLY A 83 -3.65 9.43 4.56
N ALA A 84 -2.90 9.79 5.60
CA ALA A 84 -1.64 9.14 5.93
C ALA A 84 -1.95 7.84 6.69
N ARG A 85 -1.27 6.75 6.34
CA ARG A 85 -1.46 5.45 6.99
C ARG A 85 -0.14 4.90 7.49
N ALA A 86 -0.19 4.20 8.60
CA ALA A 86 0.86 3.27 9.01
C ALA A 86 0.35 1.85 8.87
N VAL A 87 1.26 0.90 8.70
CA VAL A 87 0.95 -0.52 8.56
C VAL A 87 1.80 -1.28 9.56
N PHE A 88 1.18 -2.19 10.29
CA PHE A 88 1.86 -3.15 11.15
C PHE A 88 1.34 -4.52 10.77
N GLY A 89 2.21 -5.41 10.35
CA GLY A 89 1.79 -6.69 9.82
C GLY A 89 2.63 -7.85 10.32
N ALA A 90 2.00 -9.01 10.32
CA ALA A 90 2.64 -10.29 10.46
C ALA A 90 2.43 -11.09 9.17
N HIS A 91 3.42 -11.89 8.77
CA HIS A 91 3.29 -12.81 7.66
C HIS A 91 3.95 -14.16 7.95
N THR A 92 3.53 -15.16 7.20
CA THR A 92 4.24 -16.43 7.06
C THR A 92 4.32 -16.79 5.57
N VAL A 93 5.35 -17.53 5.18
CA VAL A 93 5.54 -17.98 3.80
C VAL A 93 5.48 -19.50 3.78
N VAL A 94 4.62 -20.03 2.91
CA VAL A 94 4.52 -21.46 2.62
C VAL A 94 4.67 -21.61 1.11
N ASP A 95 5.76 -22.25 0.69
CA ASP A 95 6.18 -22.36 -0.71
C ASP A 95 6.27 -20.99 -1.41
N LYS A 96 5.34 -20.72 -2.34
CA LYS A 96 5.22 -19.47 -3.09
C LYS A 96 4.09 -18.57 -2.57
N PHE A 97 3.48 -18.90 -1.44
CA PHE A 97 2.35 -18.15 -0.89
C PHE A 97 2.73 -17.48 0.43
N ARG A 98 2.62 -16.15 0.46
CA ARG A 98 2.73 -15.34 1.66
C ARG A 98 1.35 -15.09 2.24
N PHE A 99 1.07 -15.65 3.39
CA PHE A 99 -0.11 -15.33 4.18
C PHE A 99 0.21 -14.17 5.09
N PHE A 100 -0.68 -13.19 5.20
CA PHE A 100 -0.44 -11.99 5.99
C PHE A 100 -1.68 -11.55 6.77
N ALA A 101 -1.44 -10.83 7.85
CA ALA A 101 -2.43 -10.11 8.63
C ALA A 101 -1.84 -8.74 9.03
N GLU A 102 -2.64 -7.69 8.90
CA GLU A 102 -2.21 -6.30 9.02
C GLU A 102 -3.21 -5.47 9.82
N LEU A 103 -2.67 -4.59 10.66
CA LEU A 103 -3.35 -3.48 11.32
C LEU A 103 -2.86 -2.16 10.73
N GLN A 104 -3.79 -1.27 10.45
CA GLN A 104 -3.57 -0.12 9.59
C GLN A 104 -4.27 1.11 10.20
N PRO A 105 -3.63 1.83 11.13
CA PRO A 105 -4.14 3.12 11.57
C PRO A 105 -3.97 4.16 10.45
N ILE A 106 -5.06 4.87 10.16
CA ILE A 106 -5.16 5.88 9.09
C ILE A 106 -5.62 7.19 9.70
N VAL A 107 -4.92 8.26 9.37
CA VAL A 107 -5.27 9.62 9.73
C VAL A 107 -5.69 10.35 8.46
N TYR A 108 -6.99 10.62 8.33
CA TYR A 108 -7.54 11.43 7.26
C TYR A 108 -7.38 12.91 7.62
N VAL A 109 -6.92 13.71 6.65
CA VAL A 109 -6.54 15.12 6.87
C VAL A 109 -7.30 16.09 5.98
N ILE A 110 -8.06 15.61 5.01
CA ILE A 110 -8.89 16.46 4.15
C ILE A 110 -10.27 16.56 4.80
N ASP A 111 -10.70 17.80 5.02
CA ASP A 111 -11.97 18.25 5.61
C ASP A 111 -12.12 18.10 7.13
N ASP A 112 -11.79 16.94 7.72
CA ASP A 112 -11.81 16.74 9.18
C ASP A 112 -10.72 15.75 9.62
N LEU A 113 -10.08 16.01 10.78
CA LEU A 113 -9.11 15.08 11.35
C LEU A 113 -9.84 13.84 11.88
N GLU A 114 -9.88 12.79 11.07
CA GLU A 114 -10.51 11.51 11.42
C GLU A 114 -9.45 10.41 11.51
N VAL A 115 -9.40 9.72 12.65
CA VAL A 115 -8.54 8.56 12.84
C VAL A 115 -9.37 7.29 12.72
N LYS A 116 -9.01 6.42 11.78
CA LYS A 116 -9.59 5.09 11.62
C LYS A 116 -8.54 4.02 11.86
N LEU A 117 -8.96 2.91 12.48
CA LEU A 117 -8.14 1.71 12.56
C LEU A 117 -8.76 0.67 11.63
N GLU A 118 -7.99 0.29 10.61
CA GLU A 118 -8.38 -0.75 9.67
C GLU A 118 -7.58 -2.03 9.93
N ALA A 119 -8.17 -3.17 9.56
CA ALA A 119 -7.51 -4.46 9.66
C ALA A 119 -7.75 -5.24 8.36
N SER A 120 -6.72 -5.94 7.89
CA SER A 120 -6.81 -6.78 6.71
C SER A 120 -5.98 -8.05 6.86
N ALA A 121 -6.40 -9.12 6.20
CA ALA A 121 -5.65 -10.35 6.08
C ALA A 121 -5.76 -10.86 4.65
N GLY A 122 -4.82 -11.71 4.23
CA GLY A 122 -4.86 -12.20 2.85
C GLY A 122 -3.72 -13.13 2.49
N VAL A 123 -3.63 -13.37 1.20
CA VAL A 123 -2.60 -14.23 0.61
C VAL A 123 -2.02 -13.54 -0.63
N ARG A 124 -0.69 -13.57 -0.78
CA ARG A 124 0.04 -13.11 -1.97
C ARG A 124 0.86 -14.25 -2.54
N TYR A 125 0.84 -14.40 -3.86
CA TYR A 125 1.71 -15.30 -4.60
C TYR A 125 3.01 -14.59 -4.96
N MET A 126 4.14 -15.24 -4.68
CA MET A 126 5.50 -14.77 -4.95
C MET A 126 5.99 -15.39 -6.27
N PHE A 127 6.40 -14.54 -7.22
CA PHE A 127 6.89 -14.98 -8.53
C PHE A 127 8.35 -15.42 -8.50
#